data_AF-A0A7C9VGJ4-F1
#
_entry.id   AF-A0A7C9VGJ4-F1
#
_cell.length_a   1.000
_cell.length_b   1.000
_cell.length_c   1.000
_cell.angle_alpha   90.00
_cell.angle_beta   90.00
_cell.angle_gamma   90.00
#
_symmetry.space_group_name_H-M   'P 1'
#
loop_
_entity.id
_entity.type
_entity.pdbx_description
1 polymer ?
#
loop_
_entity_poly.entity_id
_entity_poly.type
_entity_poly.pdbx_seq_one_letter_code
_entity_poly.pdbx_strand_id
1 'polypeptide(L)' 'MVDKTITAELAGRVISLPEIGTEVSAGDDLILIESMKMEIPVASPAKGKVKIILVQIDDMVDEGQSLMVLEI' A
#
# COMPACT_ATOMS: atom_id res chain seq x y z
N MET A 1 17.40 -8.91 0.99
CA MET A 1 16.85 -7.86 0.12
C MET A 1 16.05 -8.55 -0.95
N VAL A 2 14.78 -8.79 -0.65
CA VAL A 2 13.78 -9.37 -1.55
C VAL A 2 12.74 -8.30 -1.80
N ASP A 3 12.44 -8.06 -3.08
CA ASP A 3 11.36 -7.15 -3.46
C ASP A 3 10.02 -7.86 -3.26
N LYS A 4 9.13 -7.26 -2.47
CA LYS A 4 7.77 -7.76 -2.25
C LYS A 4 6.77 -6.74 -2.76
N THR A 5 5.89 -7.20 -3.65
CA THR A 5 4.78 -6.39 -4.16
C THR A 5 3.63 -6.43 -3.17
N ILE A 6 3.10 -5.26 -2.84
CA ILE A 6 1.91 -5.08 -2.03
C ILE A 6 0.74 -4.85 -2.97
N THR A 7 -0.34 -5.58 -2.75
CA THR A 7 -1.56 -5.54 -3.56
C THR A 7 -2.74 -5.05 -2.74
N ALA A 8 -3.75 -4.48 -3.39
CA ALA A 8 -5.02 -4.14 -2.75
C ALA A 8 -5.77 -5.41 -2.35
N GLU A 9 -6.33 -5.41 -1.13
CA GLU A 9 -7.17 -6.50 -0.64
C GLU A 9 -8.62 -6.39 -1.13
N LEU A 10 -9.00 -5.24 -1.71
CA LEU A 10 -10.33 -4.94 -2.21
C LEU A 10 -10.31 -3.76 -3.18
N ALA A 11 -11.40 -3.58 -3.93
CA ALA A 11 -11.55 -2.44 -4.82
C ALA A 11 -11.98 -1.16 -4.08
N GLY A 12 -11.35 -0.02 -4.40
CA GLY A 12 -11.65 1.26 -3.75
C GLY A 12 -10.80 2.41 -4.27
N ARG A 13 -10.83 3.55 -3.56
CA ARG A 13 -10.05 4.75 -3.88
C ARG A 13 -8.88 4.90 -2.92
N VAL A 14 -7.68 5.16 -3.43
CA VAL A 14 -6.50 5.46 -2.62
C VAL A 14 -6.65 6.85 -1.98
N ILE A 15 -6.61 6.93 -0.65
CA ILE A 15 -6.75 8.20 0.09
C ILE A 15 -5.52 8.58 0.91
N SER A 16 -4.56 7.66 1.09
CA SER A 16 -3.29 7.94 1.77
C SER A 16 -2.18 7.08 1.18
N LEU A 17 -0.98 7.67 1.05
CA LEU A 17 0.22 7.04 0.55
C LEU A 17 1.44 7.44 1.40
N PRO A 18 2.44 6.56 1.56
CA PRO A 18 3.69 6.91 2.21
C PRO A 18 4.63 7.60 1.21
N GLU A 19 5.79 8.05 1.68
CA GLU A 19 6.83 8.55 0.80
C GLU A 19 7.77 7.41 0.33
N ILE A 20 8.35 7.57 -0.85
CA ILE A 20 9.40 6.65 -1.31
C ILE A 20 10.59 6.78 -0.35
N GLY A 21 11.05 5.63 0.14
CA GLY A 21 12.13 5.53 1.10
C GLY A 21 11.71 5.55 2.56
N THR A 22 10.41 5.63 2.88
CA THR A 22 9.91 5.42 4.24
C THR A 22 10.25 4.01 4.74
N GLU A 23 10.80 3.92 5.96
CA GLU A 23 10.96 2.65 6.66
C GLU A 23 9.65 2.27 7.34
N VAL A 24 9.29 0.98 7.25
CA VAL A 24 8.03 0.44 7.76
C VAL A 24 8.32 -0.81 8.58
N SER A 25 7.52 -1.06 9.61
CA SER A 25 7.53 -2.27 10.44
C SER A 25 6.38 -3.20 10.04
N ALA A 26 6.45 -4.47 10.48
CA ALA A 26 5.33 -5.39 10.28
C ALA A 26 4.08 -4.87 11.02
N GLY A 27 2.97 -4.75 10.29
CA GLY A 27 1.71 -4.22 10.81
C GLY A 27 1.54 -2.71 10.66
N ASP A 28 2.55 -1.97 10.20
CA ASP A 28 2.40 -0.53 9.92
C ASP A 28 1.49 -0.31 8.69
N ASP A 29 0.62 0.68 8.77
CA ASP A 29 -0.27 1.05 7.66
C ASP A 29 0.52 1.69 6.53
N LEU A 30 0.46 1.09 5.33
CA LEU A 30 1.15 1.59 4.14
C LEU A 30 0.25 2.52 3.34
N ILE A 31 -0.98 2.09 3.08
CA ILE A 31 -1.97 2.78 2.24
C ILE A 31 -3.32 2.71 2.93
N LEU A 32 -4.12 3.75 2.79
CA LEU A 32 -5.55 3.71 3.13
C LEU A 32 -6.37 3.68 1.84
N ILE A 33 -7.27 2.72 1.73
CA ILE A 33 -8.22 2.58 0.63
C ILE A 33 -9.63 2.89 1.16
N GLU A 34 -10.30 3.87 0.56
CA GLU A 34 -11.71 4.13 0.81
C GLU A 34 -12.58 3.22 -0.07
N SER A 35 -13.42 2.39 0.56
CA SER A 35 -14.42 1.58 -0.13
C SER A 35 -15.72 1.56 0.66
N MET A 36 -16.84 1.78 -0.03
CA MET A 36 -18.18 1.82 0.58
C MET A 36 -18.31 2.74 1.82
N LYS A 37 -17.63 3.91 1.79
CA LYS A 37 -17.54 4.89 2.91
C LYS A 37 -16.79 4.38 4.15
N MET A 38 -16.01 3.32 4.00
CA MET A 38 -15.10 2.82 5.02
C MET A 38 -13.66 2.98 4.55
N GLU A 39 -12.77 3.31 5.47
CA GLU A 39 -11.32 3.36 5.24
C GLU A 39 -10.72 2.02 5.65
N ILE A 40 -9.98 1.40 4.75
CA ILE A 40 -9.40 0.08 4.94
C ILE A 40 -7.89 0.19 4.79
N PRO A 41 -7.13 -0.03 5.87
CA PRO A 41 -5.67 0.03 5.84
C PRO A 41 -5.09 -1.21 5.17
N VAL A 42 -4.09 -0.98 4.33
CA VAL A 42 -3.21 -2.02 3.78
C VAL A 42 -1.95 -2.04 4.64
N ALA A 43 -1.83 -3.05 5.50
CA ALA A 43 -0.72 -3.16 6.43
C ALA A 43 0.52 -3.81 5.81
N SER A 44 1.69 -3.43 6.31
CA SER A 44 2.94 -4.03 5.87
C SER A 44 3.10 -5.47 6.40
N PRO A 45 3.45 -6.45 5.55
CA PRO A 45 3.62 -7.83 5.98
C PRO A 45 4.92 -8.07 6.76
N ALA A 46 5.90 -7.16 6.70
CA ALA A 46 7.19 -7.29 7.35
C ALA A 46 7.89 -5.93 7.50
N LYS A 47 8.99 -5.89 8.26
CA LYS A 47 9.84 -4.70 8.32
C LYS A 47 10.59 -4.50 7.00
N GLY A 48 10.51 -3.33 6.39
CA GLY A 48 11.17 -3.03 5.12
C GLY A 48 11.20 -1.55 4.79
N LYS A 49 11.45 -1.22 3.52
CA LYS A 49 11.49 0.16 3.01
C LYS A 49 10.65 0.31 1.74
N VAL A 50 9.92 1.41 1.63
CA VAL A 50 9.12 1.72 0.42
C VAL A 50 10.09 1.99 -0.74
N LYS A 51 10.06 1.12 -1.75
CA LYS A 51 10.96 1.19 -2.91
C LYS A 51 10.33 1.94 -4.07
N ILE A 52 9.09 1.59 -4.42
CA ILE A 52 8.35 2.14 -5.55
C ILE A 52 6.88 2.20 -5.17
N ILE A 53 6.20 3.29 -5.54
CA ILE A 53 4.74 3.42 -5.45
C ILE A 53 4.18 3.40 -6.88
N LEU A 54 3.17 2.58 -7.13
CA LEU A 54 2.59 2.33 -8.46
C LEU A 54 1.23 3.02 -8.68
N VAL A 55 0.73 3.71 -7.64
CA VAL A 55 -0.57 4.38 -7.62
C VAL A 55 -0.41 5.82 -7.09
N GLN A 56 -1.43 6.64 -7.28
CA GLN A 56 -1.50 8.01 -6.79
C GLN A 56 -2.68 8.19 -5.83
N ILE A 57 -2.66 9.29 -5.07
CA ILE A 57 -3.84 9.71 -4.32
C ILE A 57 -5.00 9.93 -5.29
N ASP A 58 -6.20 9.54 -4.88
CA ASP A 58 -7.45 9.54 -5.64
C ASP A 58 -7.54 8.50 -6.78
N ASP A 59 -6.53 7.65 -6.98
CA ASP A 59 -6.63 6.55 -7.95
C ASP A 59 -7.65 5.49 -7.49
N MET A 60 -8.40 4.96 -8.47
CA MET A 60 -9.24 3.78 -8.27
C MET A 60 -8.41 2.52 -8.48
N VAL A 61 -8.48 1.60 -7.53
CA VAL A 61 -7.77 0.32 -7.56
C VAL A 61 -8.76 -0.84 -7.44
N ASP A 62 -8.45 -1.95 -8.10
CA ASP A 62 -9.20 -3.21 -7.99
C ASP A 62 -8.58 -4.17 -6.97
N GLU A 63 -9.36 -5.13 -6.51
CA GLU A 63 -8.86 -6.24 -5.69
C GLU A 63 -7.71 -6.98 -6.40
N GLY A 64 -6.59 -7.16 -5.71
CA GLY A 64 -5.38 -7.80 -6.23
C GLY A 64 -4.50 -6.87 -7.08
N GLN A 65 -4.90 -5.63 -7.33
CA GLN A 65 -4.05 -4.67 -8.06
C GLN A 65 -2.79 -4.33 -7.28
N SER A 66 -1.65 -4.27 -7.96
CA SER A 66 -0.37 -3.89 -7.35
C SER A 66 -0.35 -2.40 -7.00
N LEU A 67 -0.03 -2.10 -5.75
CA LEU A 67 -0.04 -0.74 -5.20
C LEU A 67 1.37 -0.16 -5.04
N MET A 68 2.28 -0.97 -4.50
CA MET A 68 3.67 -0.56 -4.26
C MET A 68 4.60 -1.77 -4.15
N VAL A 69 5.90 -1.50 -4.13
CA VAL A 69 6.94 -2.50 -3.87
C VAL A 69 7.71 -2.10 -2.62
N LEU A 70 7.83 -3.04 -1.68
CA LEU A 70 8.72 -2.92 -0.52
C LEU A 70 10.01 -3.69 -0.76
N GLU A 71 11.10 -3.15 -0.24
CA GLU A 71 12.38 -3.83 -0.11
C GLU A 71 12.52 -4.38 1.32
N ILE A 72 12.60 -5.70 1.45
CA ILE A 72 12.59 -6.45 2.72
C ILE A 72 13.87 -7.28 2.92
#